data_AF-A0A344UHR2-F1
#
_entry.id   AF-A0A344UHR2-F1
#
_cell.length_a   1.000
_cell.length_b   1.000
_cell.length_c   1.000
_cell.angle_alpha   90.00
_cell.angle_beta   90.00
_cell.angle_gamma   90.00
#
_symmetry.space_group_name_H-M   'P 1'
#
loop_
_entity.id
_entity.type
_entity.pdbx_description
1 polymer ?
#
loop_
_entity_poly.entity_id
_entity_poly.type
_entity_poly.pdbx_seq_one_letter_code
_entity_poly.pdbx_strand_id
1 'polypeptide(L)'
;MKHYQDKQEHAIGHFKLEIWPYLAPPDNRFEDMAALQYGADFRLSFMRQGIHADDIGLLQLIWPQTRIFPHTVVQAWNIDKRAPEDGRYLAAACLYGGDYRIGEHSAPLRDQPTRKLSPTECLLLDTPRELSNQFSKGAFTGSSRTAFANYVLNLSTGLIFPSGLSWEYQVRQEQGDFAMDVTPPTVVDLKKQDLHQQAIANFLGLDRSLAKTLIQR
;
A
#
# COMPACT_ATOMS: atom_id res chain seq x y z
N MET A 1 3.80 -1.81 22.86
CA MET A 1 4.36 -2.67 21.78
C MET A 1 3.83 -4.11 21.86
N LYS A 2 2.52 -4.35 22.05
CA LYS A 2 1.98 -5.71 22.35
C LYS A 2 1.35 -6.45 21.17
N HIS A 3 1.27 -5.82 19.99
CA HIS A 3 0.47 -6.30 18.85
C HIS A 3 1.25 -6.39 17.53
N TYR A 4 2.53 -6.02 17.52
CA TYR A 4 3.38 -6.23 16.36
C TYR A 4 3.91 -7.67 16.37
N GLN A 5 3.90 -8.31 15.22
CA GLN A 5 4.60 -9.58 15.01
C GLN A 5 6.02 -9.31 14.50
N ASP A 6 6.77 -10.38 14.25
CA ASP A 6 8.13 -10.28 13.73
C ASP A 6 8.16 -9.56 12.38
N LYS A 7 9.17 -8.70 12.22
CA LYS A 7 9.44 -7.98 10.98
C LYS A 7 9.75 -8.97 9.86
N GLN A 8 9.17 -8.73 8.69
CA GLN A 8 9.49 -9.46 7.46
C GLN A 8 10.25 -8.56 6.48
N GLU A 9 11.27 -9.11 5.83
CA GLU A 9 12.08 -8.39 4.85
C GLU A 9 12.12 -9.14 3.52
N HIS A 10 11.92 -8.40 2.44
CA HIS A 10 11.96 -8.94 1.09
C HIS A 10 12.76 -8.01 0.18
N ALA A 11 13.66 -8.59 -0.61
CA ALA A 11 14.40 -7.88 -1.64
C ALA A 11 14.13 -8.56 -2.98
N ILE A 12 13.53 -7.84 -3.93
CA ILE A 12 13.12 -8.39 -5.23
C ILE A 12 13.44 -7.38 -6.33
N GLY A 13 14.39 -7.75 -7.19
CA GLY A 13 14.92 -6.84 -8.20
C GLY A 13 15.49 -5.57 -7.56
N HIS A 14 14.89 -4.42 -7.88
CA HIS A 14 15.29 -3.12 -7.37
C HIS A 14 14.51 -2.67 -6.13
N PHE A 15 13.53 -3.46 -5.69
CA PHE A 15 12.69 -3.15 -4.55
C PHE A 15 13.21 -3.79 -3.26
N LYS A 16 13.12 -3.06 -2.15
CA LYS A 16 13.24 -3.58 -0.79
C LYS A 16 11.97 -3.25 -0.02
N LEU A 17 11.31 -4.27 0.52
CA LEU A 17 10.10 -4.16 1.32
C LEU A 17 10.38 -4.66 2.74
N GLU A 18 10.19 -3.79 3.73
CA GLU A 18 10.24 -4.09 5.16
C GLU A 18 8.81 -3.99 5.72
N ILE A 19 8.30 -5.04 6.35
CA ILE A 19 6.93 -5.13 6.84
C ILE A 19 6.96 -5.41 8.34
N TRP A 20 6.17 -4.66 9.10
CA TRP A 20 5.87 -4.89 10.51
C TRP A 20 4.38 -5.24 10.65
N PRO A 21 4.05 -6.54 10.60
CA PRO A 21 2.69 -7.04 10.81
C PRO A 21 2.10 -6.51 12.13
N TYR A 22 0.84 -6.09 12.12
CA TYR A 22 0.11 -5.66 13.30
C TYR A 22 -1.21 -6.42 13.43
N LEU A 23 -1.42 -7.01 14.61
CA LEU A 23 -2.61 -7.78 14.92
C LEU A 23 -3.00 -7.60 16.40
N ALA A 24 -4.15 -6.97 16.62
CA ALA A 24 -4.76 -6.82 17.94
C ALA A 24 -6.14 -7.49 17.92
N PRO A 25 -6.23 -8.77 18.28
CA PRO A 25 -7.52 -9.45 18.45
C PRO A 25 -8.26 -8.88 19.67
N PRO A 26 -9.60 -8.99 19.71
CA PRO A 26 -10.37 -8.57 20.87
C PRO A 26 -10.08 -9.48 22.07
N ASP A 27 -10.08 -8.91 23.28
CA ASP A 27 -9.90 -9.68 24.52
C ASP A 27 -11.01 -10.75 24.67
N ASN A 28 -12.23 -10.43 24.24
CA ASN A 28 -13.35 -11.36 24.21
C ASN A 28 -14.11 -11.29 22.88
N ARG A 29 -13.86 -12.28 22.01
CA ARG A 29 -14.50 -12.39 20.68
C ARG A 29 -16.00 -12.68 20.68
N PHE A 30 -16.61 -12.92 21.85
CA PHE A 30 -18.05 -13.19 21.98
C PHE A 30 -18.87 -11.96 22.39
N GLU A 31 -18.23 -10.83 22.68
CA GLU A 31 -18.90 -9.58 23.03
C GLU A 31 -19.45 -8.85 21.79
N ASP A 32 -20.57 -8.16 21.95
CA ASP A 32 -21.25 -7.43 20.86
C ASP A 32 -20.36 -6.36 20.21
N MET A 33 -19.36 -5.84 20.94
CA MET A 33 -18.41 -4.83 20.49
C MET A 33 -17.02 -5.40 20.18
N ALA A 34 -16.88 -6.73 20.10
CA ALA A 34 -15.62 -7.37 19.73
C ALA A 34 -15.15 -6.85 18.37
N ALA A 35 -13.94 -6.31 18.33
CA ALA A 35 -13.34 -5.78 17.12
C ALA A 35 -11.92 -6.30 16.95
N LEU A 36 -11.61 -6.72 15.74
CA LEU A 36 -10.28 -7.11 15.32
C LEU A 36 -9.63 -5.91 14.65
N GLN A 37 -8.52 -5.43 15.21
CA GLN A 37 -7.67 -4.46 14.53
C GLN A 37 -6.48 -5.19 13.90
N TYR A 38 -6.25 -4.93 12.62
CA TYR A 38 -5.21 -5.62 11.85
C TYR A 38 -4.62 -4.69 10.80
N GLY A 39 -3.43 -5.01 10.32
CA GLY A 39 -2.76 -4.24 9.27
C GLY A 39 -1.26 -4.50 9.27
N ALA A 40 -0.52 -3.63 8.60
CA ALA A 40 0.93 -3.66 8.63
C ALA A 40 1.47 -2.24 8.58
N ASP A 41 2.57 -1.96 9.28
CA ASP A 41 3.42 -0.83 8.91
C ASP A 41 4.45 -1.32 7.92
N PHE A 42 4.80 -0.54 6.92
CA PHE A 42 5.84 -0.95 5.99
C PHE A 42 6.66 0.20 5.44
N ARG A 43 7.89 -0.15 5.07
CA ARG A 43 8.79 0.68 4.26
C ARG A 43 9.00 -0.03 2.94
N LEU A 44 8.67 0.65 1.85
CA LEU A 44 9.07 0.22 0.51
C LEU A 44 10.10 1.21 -0.04
N SER A 45 11.23 0.71 -0.50
CA SER A 45 12.18 1.49 -1.28
C SER A 45 12.42 0.87 -2.66
N PHE A 46 12.80 1.73 -3.60
CA PHE A 46 13.26 1.34 -4.92
C PHE A 46 14.59 2.04 -5.21
N MET A 47 15.57 1.26 -5.67
CA MET A 47 16.92 1.75 -5.99
C MET A 47 17.21 1.60 -7.48
N ARG A 48 17.46 2.73 -8.16
CA ARG A 48 17.96 2.73 -9.54
C ARG A 48 19.42 2.28 -9.58
N GLN A 49 19.78 1.59 -10.66
CA GLN A 49 21.17 1.36 -11.02
C GLN A 49 21.68 2.48 -11.94
N GLY A 50 22.93 2.89 -11.77
CA GLY A 50 23.58 3.93 -12.57
C GLY A 50 23.38 5.35 -12.03
N ILE A 51 23.94 6.32 -12.75
CA ILE A 51 23.85 7.75 -12.41
C ILE A 51 22.65 8.34 -13.14
N HIS A 52 21.74 8.94 -12.37
CA HIS A 52 20.55 9.61 -12.88
C HIS A 52 20.50 11.02 -12.29
N ALA A 53 20.04 11.99 -13.08
CA ALA A 53 19.89 13.38 -12.62
C ALA A 53 18.50 13.65 -12.02
N ASP A 54 17.50 12.85 -12.38
CA ASP A 54 16.10 13.15 -12.13
C ASP A 54 15.49 12.25 -11.06
N ASP A 55 14.65 12.84 -10.21
CA ASP A 55 13.98 12.15 -9.12
C ASP A 55 13.02 11.04 -9.58
N ILE A 56 12.86 10.06 -8.69
CA ILE A 56 11.80 9.06 -8.72
C ILE A 56 10.90 9.17 -7.51
N GLY A 57 9.69 8.66 -7.67
CA GLY A 57 8.76 8.44 -6.59
C GLY A 57 7.98 7.15 -6.76
N LEU A 58 7.27 6.76 -5.71
CA LEU A 58 6.42 5.56 -5.69
C LEU A 58 4.95 5.97 -5.71
N LEU A 59 4.20 5.34 -6.60
CA LEU A 59 2.75 5.26 -6.53
C LEU A 59 2.39 4.06 -5.65
N GLN A 60 1.26 4.18 -4.96
CA GLN A 60 0.67 3.07 -4.23
C GLN A 60 -0.78 2.92 -4.62
N LEU A 61 -1.12 1.69 -5.00
CA LEU A 61 -2.49 1.23 -5.11
C LEU A 61 -2.78 0.32 -3.92
N ILE A 62 -4.04 0.35 -3.48
CA ILE A 62 -4.57 -0.48 -2.39
C ILE A 62 -5.86 -1.17 -2.83
N TRP A 63 -6.03 -2.42 -2.39
CA TRP A 63 -7.29 -3.16 -2.34
C TRP A 63 -7.76 -3.18 -0.88
N PRO A 64 -8.63 -2.24 -0.45
CA PRO A 64 -8.91 -2.04 0.97
C PRO A 64 -10.18 -2.77 1.42
N GLN A 65 -10.31 -2.96 2.74
CA GLN A 65 -11.53 -3.50 3.36
C GLN A 65 -12.42 -2.41 3.95
N THR A 66 -11.88 -1.21 4.18
CA THR A 66 -12.67 -0.03 4.57
C THR A 66 -12.52 1.13 3.60
N ARG A 67 -13.50 2.03 3.63
CA ARG A 67 -13.47 3.28 2.87
C ARG A 67 -12.81 4.37 3.71
N ILE A 68 -11.52 4.62 3.47
CA ILE A 68 -10.76 5.67 4.17
C ILE A 68 -10.95 7.04 3.51
N PHE A 69 -11.09 7.08 2.17
CA PHE A 69 -11.29 8.32 1.41
C PHE A 69 -12.57 8.30 0.58
N PRO A 70 -13.10 9.47 0.17
CA PRO A 70 -14.34 9.54 -0.61
C PRO A 70 -14.31 8.74 -1.93
N HIS A 71 -13.16 8.68 -2.61
CA HIS A 71 -13.01 7.92 -3.86
C HIS A 71 -12.73 6.43 -3.64
N THR A 72 -12.42 6.01 -2.42
CA THR A 72 -12.09 4.61 -2.12
C THR A 72 -13.32 3.71 -2.32
N VAL A 73 -13.18 2.72 -3.19
CA VAL A 73 -14.13 1.62 -3.36
C VAL A 73 -13.59 0.40 -2.61
N VAL A 74 -14.31 -0.05 -1.59
CA VAL A 74 -13.99 -1.27 -0.83
C VAL A 74 -13.94 -2.46 -1.78
N GLN A 75 -12.96 -3.35 -1.59
CA GLN A 75 -12.76 -4.54 -2.42
C GLN A 75 -12.58 -4.24 -3.91
N ALA A 76 -11.90 -3.13 -4.21
CA ALA A 76 -11.42 -2.80 -5.54
C ALA A 76 -10.05 -2.13 -5.44
N TRP A 77 -9.29 -2.11 -6.53
CA TRP A 77 -8.03 -1.36 -6.59
C TRP A 77 -8.30 0.14 -6.64
N ASN A 78 -7.62 0.90 -5.78
CA ASN A 78 -7.69 2.35 -5.69
C ASN A 78 -6.28 2.93 -5.63
N ILE A 79 -6.09 4.19 -6.03
CA ILE A 79 -4.92 4.96 -5.59
C ILE A 79 -5.07 5.27 -4.10
N ASP A 80 -4.05 4.93 -3.33
CA ASP A 80 -4.06 5.03 -1.87
C ASP A 80 -3.66 6.44 -1.40
N LYS A 81 -4.46 7.42 -1.79
CA LYS A 81 -4.20 8.84 -1.53
C LYS A 81 -5.51 9.60 -1.52
N ARG A 82 -5.70 10.53 -0.59
CA ARG A 82 -6.94 11.32 -0.46
C ARG A 82 -7.35 12.10 -1.72
N ALA A 83 -6.39 12.77 -2.36
CA ALA A 83 -6.62 13.62 -3.51
C ALA A 83 -5.35 13.72 -4.36
N PRO A 84 -5.46 13.97 -5.68
CA PRO A 84 -4.31 14.16 -6.54
C PRO A 84 -3.44 15.34 -6.06
N GLU A 85 -2.12 15.17 -6.06
CA GLU A 85 -1.19 16.27 -5.82
C GLU A 85 -1.02 17.14 -7.06
N ASP A 86 -0.79 18.44 -6.85
CA ASP A 86 -0.36 19.31 -7.93
C ASP A 86 1.01 18.83 -8.42
N GLY A 87 1.09 18.53 -9.72
CA GLY A 87 2.30 18.01 -10.33
C GLY A 87 2.49 18.59 -11.71
N ARG A 88 3.76 18.75 -12.11
CA ARG A 88 4.11 19.12 -13.49
C ARG A 88 3.58 18.10 -14.51
N TYR A 89 3.48 16.83 -14.09
CA TYR A 89 3.03 15.72 -14.91
C TYR A 89 1.81 15.04 -14.28
N LEU A 90 0.90 14.57 -15.14
CA LEU A 90 -0.38 14.00 -14.73
C LEU A 90 -0.24 12.79 -13.80
N ALA A 91 0.68 11.86 -14.11
CA ALA A 91 0.94 10.69 -13.25
C ALA A 91 1.60 11.05 -11.91
N ALA A 92 2.24 12.22 -11.78
CA ALA A 92 2.82 12.68 -10.53
C ALA A 92 1.75 13.00 -9.48
N ALA A 93 0.52 13.30 -9.92
CA ALA A 93 -0.60 13.51 -9.03
C ALA A 93 -0.99 12.25 -8.23
N CYS A 94 -0.55 11.06 -8.67
CA CYS A 94 -0.75 9.78 -7.99
C CYS A 94 0.35 9.42 -6.99
N LEU A 95 1.40 10.23 -6.82
CA LEU A 95 2.49 9.89 -5.91
C LEU A 95 1.96 9.70 -4.48
N TYR A 96 2.28 8.55 -3.88
CA TYR A 96 1.87 8.26 -2.52
C TYR A 96 2.53 9.23 -1.53
N GLY A 97 1.89 9.48 -0.39
CA GLY A 97 2.45 10.30 0.69
C GLY A 97 2.60 11.78 0.33
N GLY A 98 3.22 12.54 1.22
CA GLY A 98 3.54 13.96 1.09
C GLY A 98 4.71 14.32 2.01
N ASP A 99 4.86 15.57 2.42
CA ASP A 99 5.91 15.98 3.38
C ASP A 99 5.53 15.65 4.85
N TYR A 100 4.55 14.77 5.04
CA TYR A 100 4.07 14.34 6.34
C TYR A 100 4.98 13.30 6.96
N ARG A 101 5.04 13.29 8.30
CA ARG A 101 5.75 12.29 9.10
C ARG A 101 4.78 11.29 9.71
N ILE A 102 5.24 10.06 9.88
CA ILE A 102 4.49 8.99 10.53
C ILE A 102 4.27 9.31 12.00
N GLY A 103 3.03 9.16 12.46
CA GLY A 103 2.62 9.48 13.83
C GLY A 103 3.17 8.51 14.89
N GLU A 104 2.91 8.83 16.16
CA GLU A 104 3.49 8.12 17.30
C GLU A 104 3.02 6.66 17.46
N HIS A 105 1.85 6.32 16.91
CA HIS A 105 1.25 4.99 17.04
C HIS A 105 2.01 3.90 16.25
N SER A 106 2.82 4.29 15.27
CA SER A 106 3.60 3.38 14.44
C SER A 106 5.04 3.30 14.91
N ALA A 107 5.26 2.70 16.09
CA ALA A 107 6.56 2.67 16.77
C ALA A 107 7.78 2.34 15.87
N PRO A 108 7.71 1.41 14.89
CA PRO A 108 8.85 1.12 14.00
C PRO A 108 9.19 2.25 13.01
N LEU A 109 8.20 3.07 12.66
CA LEU A 109 8.27 4.09 11.60
C LEU A 109 8.08 5.52 12.12
N ARG A 110 7.78 5.67 13.42
CA ARG A 110 7.50 6.94 14.09
C ARG A 110 8.50 8.02 13.70
N ASP A 111 7.97 9.22 13.48
CA ASP A 111 8.71 10.42 13.14
C ASP A 111 9.55 10.30 11.86
N GLN A 112 9.32 9.32 10.99
CA GLN A 112 9.98 9.25 9.68
C GLN A 112 9.09 9.88 8.60
N PRO A 113 9.67 10.46 7.53
CA PRO A 113 8.88 11.01 6.43
C PRO A 113 8.17 9.89 5.66
N THR A 114 6.90 10.11 5.32
CA THR A 114 6.07 9.17 4.52
C THR A 114 6.62 8.95 3.12
N ARG A 115 7.47 9.85 2.62
CA ARG A 115 8.04 9.82 1.28
C ARG A 115 9.46 10.37 1.25
N LYS A 116 10.29 9.80 0.38
CA LYS A 116 11.54 10.40 -0.11
C LYS A 116 11.55 10.31 -1.63
N LEU A 117 11.83 11.44 -2.27
CA LEU A 117 12.12 11.53 -3.70
C LEU A 117 13.62 11.79 -3.84
N SER A 118 14.27 11.12 -4.79
CA SER A 118 15.68 11.31 -5.10
C SER A 118 16.01 10.62 -6.42
N PRO A 119 17.12 10.96 -7.12
CA PRO A 119 17.45 10.35 -8.40
C PRO A 119 17.90 8.90 -8.32
N THR A 120 18.36 8.46 -7.14
CA THR A 120 18.95 7.12 -6.93
C THR A 120 18.05 6.20 -6.14
N GLU A 121 17.37 6.72 -5.11
CA GLU A 121 16.52 5.93 -4.23
C GLU A 121 15.27 6.73 -3.83
N CYS A 122 14.10 6.18 -4.13
CA CYS A 122 12.85 6.65 -3.54
C CYS A 122 12.35 5.68 -2.48
N LEU A 123 11.62 6.22 -1.50
CA LEU A 123 10.92 5.41 -0.50
C LEU A 123 9.52 5.92 -0.27
N LEU A 124 8.66 5.02 0.20
CA LEU A 124 7.38 5.33 0.81
C LEU A 124 7.25 4.56 2.14
N LEU A 125 6.64 5.22 3.13
CA LEU A 125 6.23 4.60 4.39
C LEU A 125 4.73 4.73 4.52
N ASP A 126 4.09 3.63 4.88
CA ASP A 126 2.65 3.60 5.11
C ASP A 126 2.32 2.70 6.30
N THR A 127 1.20 3.00 6.94
CA THR A 127 0.76 2.39 8.19
C THR A 127 -0.73 2.04 8.12
N PRO A 128 -1.17 1.27 7.11
CA PRO A 128 -2.57 0.90 6.95
C PRO A 128 -3.03 0.08 8.16
N ARG A 129 -4.12 0.54 8.76
CA ARG A 129 -4.80 -0.13 9.88
C ARG A 129 -6.27 -0.23 9.57
N GLU A 130 -6.77 -1.44 9.65
CA GLU A 130 -8.17 -1.78 9.46
C GLU A 130 -8.77 -2.22 10.80
N LEU A 131 -10.07 -1.96 10.97
CA LEU A 131 -10.84 -2.39 12.12
C LEU A 131 -12.11 -3.08 11.64
N SER A 132 -12.37 -4.30 12.11
CA SER A 132 -13.58 -5.06 11.75
C SER A 132 -14.24 -5.66 12.99
N ASN A 133 -15.53 -5.42 13.12
CA ASN A 133 -16.39 -5.98 14.18
C ASN A 133 -17.23 -7.16 13.69
N GLN A 134 -16.86 -7.78 12.57
CA GLN A 134 -17.64 -8.85 11.94
C GLN A 134 -17.40 -10.19 12.62
N PHE A 135 -17.98 -10.37 13.80
CA PHE A 135 -17.96 -11.61 14.56
C PHE A 135 -19.34 -12.29 14.59
N SER A 136 -19.36 -13.61 14.49
CA SER A 136 -20.54 -14.43 14.68
C SER A 136 -20.19 -15.61 15.57
N LYS A 137 -20.77 -15.64 16.78
CA LYS A 137 -20.52 -16.68 17.79
C LYS A 137 -19.02 -16.91 18.06
N GLY A 138 -18.24 -15.83 18.11
CA GLY A 138 -16.78 -15.88 18.33
C GLY A 138 -15.95 -16.24 17.10
N ALA A 139 -16.56 -16.52 15.95
CA ALA A 139 -15.86 -16.67 14.69
C ALA A 139 -15.79 -15.33 13.95
N PHE A 140 -14.61 -14.95 13.46
CA PHE A 140 -14.47 -13.81 12.56
C PHE A 140 -15.01 -14.19 11.18
N THR A 141 -15.91 -13.36 10.66
CA THR A 141 -16.65 -13.60 9.42
C THR A 141 -16.36 -12.58 8.33
N GLY A 142 -15.58 -11.55 8.65
CA GLY A 142 -15.23 -10.52 7.68
C GLY A 142 -14.11 -10.90 6.76
N SER A 143 -14.01 -10.17 5.64
CA SER A 143 -12.81 -10.20 4.81
C SER A 143 -11.75 -9.30 5.43
N SER A 144 -10.53 -9.82 5.51
CA SER A 144 -9.35 -9.10 6.00
C SER A 144 -8.25 -8.96 4.95
N ARG A 145 -8.53 -9.36 3.70
CA ARG A 145 -7.52 -9.37 2.63
C ARG A 145 -7.26 -7.94 2.17
N THR A 146 -6.11 -7.39 2.52
CA THR A 146 -5.67 -6.09 2.00
C THR A 146 -4.45 -6.31 1.12
N ALA A 147 -4.53 -5.81 -0.11
CA ALA A 147 -3.44 -5.95 -1.09
C ALA A 147 -2.91 -4.59 -1.53
N PHE A 148 -1.65 -4.55 -1.90
CA PHE A 148 -0.94 -3.38 -2.37
C PHE A 148 -0.27 -3.67 -3.70
N ALA A 149 -0.22 -2.65 -4.56
CA ALA A 149 0.59 -2.66 -5.75
C ALA A 149 1.33 -1.32 -5.86
N ASN A 150 2.64 -1.37 -5.99
CA ASN A 150 3.51 -0.20 -6.00
C ASN A 150 4.26 -0.10 -7.32
N TYR A 151 4.28 1.10 -7.88
CA TYR A 151 4.93 1.39 -9.16
C TYR A 151 5.84 2.60 -9.04
N VAL A 152 6.93 2.61 -9.81
CA VAL A 152 7.88 3.73 -9.83
C VAL A 152 7.43 4.72 -10.89
N LEU A 153 7.49 6.02 -10.56
CA LEU A 153 7.32 7.11 -11.51
C LEU A 153 8.65 7.82 -11.71
N ASN A 154 9.00 8.06 -12.97
CA ASN A 154 10.07 9.00 -13.30
C ASN A 154 9.53 10.43 -13.35
N LEU A 155 10.02 11.31 -12.47
CA LEU A 155 9.51 12.68 -12.38
C LEU A 155 10.00 13.58 -13.51
N SER A 156 10.99 13.19 -14.32
CA SER A 156 11.38 14.00 -15.50
C SER A 156 10.54 13.74 -16.72
N THR A 157 10.10 12.49 -16.92
CA THR A 157 9.27 12.10 -18.07
C THR A 157 7.77 12.09 -17.74
N GLY A 158 7.42 12.01 -16.45
CA GLY A 158 6.04 11.79 -16.04
C GLY A 158 5.53 10.38 -16.34
N LEU A 159 6.42 9.43 -16.65
CA LEU A 159 6.05 8.06 -17.03
C LEU A 159 6.26 7.07 -15.88
N ILE A 160 5.27 6.20 -15.71
CA ILE A 160 5.27 5.10 -14.75
C ILE A 160 6.05 3.93 -15.36
N PHE A 161 6.99 3.38 -14.59
CA PHE A 161 7.70 2.18 -14.98
C PHE A 161 6.72 1.00 -15.05
N PRO A 162 6.78 0.16 -16.09
CA PRO A 162 5.84 -0.94 -16.24
C PRO A 162 5.99 -1.98 -15.14
N SER A 163 7.21 -2.20 -14.62
CA SER A 163 7.45 -3.15 -13.54
C SER A 163 7.18 -2.52 -12.17
N GLY A 164 6.45 -3.24 -11.33
CA GLY A 164 6.12 -2.87 -9.96
C GLY A 164 6.20 -4.06 -9.01
N LEU A 165 5.78 -3.83 -7.76
CA LEU A 165 5.74 -4.83 -6.70
C LEU A 165 4.30 -4.99 -6.19
N SER A 166 3.82 -6.22 -6.05
CA SER A 166 2.52 -6.51 -5.45
C SER A 166 2.69 -7.43 -4.24
N TRP A 167 1.93 -7.18 -3.18
CA TRP A 167 1.92 -7.99 -1.96
C TRP A 167 0.58 -7.83 -1.23
N GLU A 168 0.31 -8.68 -0.26
CA GLU A 168 -0.95 -8.63 0.50
C GLU A 168 -0.79 -9.22 1.89
N TYR A 169 -1.73 -8.88 2.77
CA TYR A 169 -1.92 -9.56 4.04
C TYR A 169 -3.38 -9.96 4.25
N GLN A 170 -3.59 -10.96 5.10
CA GLN A 170 -4.90 -11.39 5.56
C GLN A 170 -4.81 -11.97 6.97
N VAL A 171 -5.90 -11.92 7.73
CA VAL A 171 -6.00 -12.56 9.04
C VAL A 171 -6.70 -13.90 8.88
N ARG A 172 -6.13 -14.93 9.50
CA ARG A 172 -6.78 -16.23 9.71
C ARG A 172 -7.15 -16.39 11.17
N GLN A 173 -8.23 -17.12 11.42
CA GLN A 173 -8.60 -17.59 12.75
C GLN A 173 -8.51 -19.11 12.79
N GLU A 174 -7.67 -19.65 13.67
CA GLU A 174 -7.48 -21.10 13.86
C GLU A 174 -7.72 -21.46 15.32
N GLN A 175 -8.70 -22.34 15.57
CA GLN A 175 -9.08 -22.78 16.92
C GLN A 175 -9.38 -21.63 17.92
N GLY A 176 -9.70 -20.45 17.39
CA GLY A 176 -9.98 -19.26 18.18
C GLY A 176 -8.85 -18.23 18.23
N ASP A 177 -7.63 -18.62 17.89
CA ASP A 177 -6.47 -17.74 17.83
C ASP A 177 -6.37 -17.05 16.47
N PHE A 178 -5.84 -15.83 16.47
CA PHE A 178 -5.67 -15.03 15.26
C PHE A 178 -4.21 -15.01 14.83
N ALA A 179 -3.98 -15.23 13.55
CA ALA A 179 -2.68 -15.06 12.92
C ALA A 179 -2.83 -14.16 11.70
N MET A 180 -1.79 -13.39 11.38
CA MET A 180 -1.76 -12.61 10.15
C MET A 180 -0.78 -13.24 9.19
N ASP A 181 -1.27 -13.57 8.00
CA ASP A 181 -0.42 -13.97 6.90
C ASP A 181 -0.04 -12.75 6.10
N VAL A 182 1.23 -12.66 5.78
CA VAL A 182 1.72 -11.76 4.75
C VAL A 182 2.17 -12.64 3.59
N THR A 183 1.56 -12.44 2.43
CA THR A 183 1.98 -13.14 1.21
C THR A 183 3.25 -12.49 0.70
N PRO A 184 4.32 -13.27 0.41
CA PRO A 184 5.55 -12.72 -0.11
C PRO A 184 5.33 -11.85 -1.36
N PRO A 185 6.05 -10.73 -1.49
CA PRO A 185 5.86 -9.83 -2.63
C PRO A 185 6.25 -10.50 -3.95
N THR A 186 5.63 -10.06 -5.03
CA THR A 186 5.90 -10.52 -6.40
C THR A 186 6.06 -9.34 -7.36
N VAL A 187 6.83 -9.53 -8.42
CA VAL A 187 6.96 -8.52 -9.48
C VAL A 187 5.72 -8.57 -10.37
N VAL A 188 5.15 -7.40 -10.65
CA VAL A 188 3.97 -7.25 -11.52
C VAL A 188 4.25 -6.29 -12.68
N ASP A 189 3.69 -6.58 -13.84
CA ASP A 189 3.77 -5.71 -15.03
C ASP A 189 2.47 -4.93 -15.18
N LEU A 190 2.51 -3.62 -14.92
CA LEU A 190 1.38 -2.69 -15.02
C LEU A 190 0.67 -2.81 -16.37
N LYS A 191 1.39 -3.06 -17.47
CA LYS A 191 0.80 -3.21 -18.81
C LYS A 191 -0.18 -4.39 -18.91
N LYS A 192 -0.03 -5.38 -18.03
CA LYS A 192 -0.89 -6.57 -17.93
C LYS A 192 -1.92 -6.49 -16.80
N GLN A 193 -1.89 -5.43 -15.99
CA GLN A 193 -2.79 -5.26 -14.84
C GLN A 193 -3.90 -4.25 -15.16
N ASP A 194 -4.95 -4.71 -15.86
CA ASP A 194 -6.06 -3.87 -16.28
C ASP A 194 -6.76 -3.16 -15.11
N LEU A 195 -6.90 -3.83 -13.97
CA LEU A 195 -7.51 -3.24 -12.78
C LEU A 195 -6.65 -2.14 -12.15
N HIS A 196 -5.32 -2.28 -12.21
CA HIS A 196 -4.41 -1.26 -11.69
C HIS A 196 -4.41 -0.02 -12.60
N GLN A 197 -4.40 -0.24 -13.91
CA GLN A 197 -4.56 0.83 -14.90
C GLN A 197 -5.89 1.56 -14.72
N GLN A 198 -6.97 0.83 -14.46
CA GLN A 198 -8.29 1.42 -14.21
C GLN A 198 -8.31 2.24 -12.92
N ALA A 199 -7.67 1.78 -11.84
CA ALA A 199 -7.56 2.52 -10.59
C ALA A 199 -6.84 3.87 -10.79
N ILE A 200 -5.73 3.87 -11.53
CA ILE A 200 -5.00 5.08 -11.92
C ILE A 200 -5.89 6.01 -12.75
N ALA A 201 -6.55 5.48 -13.78
CA ALA A 201 -7.42 6.26 -14.67
C ALA A 201 -8.57 6.92 -13.91
N ASN A 202 -9.27 6.15 -13.07
CA ASN A 202 -10.38 6.64 -12.25
C ASN A 202 -9.94 7.76 -11.32
N PHE A 203 -8.80 7.59 -10.64
CA PHE A 203 -8.29 8.60 -9.72
C PHE A 203 -7.92 9.91 -10.42
N LEU A 204 -7.39 9.83 -11.64
CA LEU A 204 -7.01 10.99 -12.46
C LEU A 204 -8.18 11.56 -13.27
N GLY A 205 -9.37 10.96 -13.24
CA GLY A 205 -10.51 11.37 -14.06
C GLY A 205 -10.29 11.17 -15.57
N LEU A 206 -9.51 10.14 -15.95
CA LEU A 206 -9.13 9.86 -17.33
C LEU A 206 -9.87 8.65 -17.90
N ASP A 207 -9.97 8.60 -19.22
CA ASP A 207 -10.23 7.34 -19.92
C ASP A 207 -9.05 6.37 -19.74
N ARG A 208 -9.35 5.07 -19.64
CA ARG A 208 -8.33 4.01 -19.46
C ARG A 208 -7.28 4.00 -20.58
N SER A 209 -7.68 4.30 -21.82
CA SER A 209 -6.75 4.37 -22.96
C SER A 209 -5.70 5.47 -22.79
N LEU A 210 -6.06 6.59 -22.16
CA LEU A 210 -5.14 7.68 -21.83
C LEU A 210 -4.23 7.31 -20.66
N ALA A 211 -4.73 6.56 -19.66
CA ALA A 211 -3.87 6.08 -18.59
C ALA A 211 -2.73 5.16 -19.10
N LYS A 212 -2.97 4.40 -20.18
CA LYS A 212 -1.92 3.57 -20.82
C LYS A 212 -0.77 4.40 -21.39
N THR A 213 -1.01 5.65 -21.81
CA THR A 213 0.05 6.51 -22.34
C THR A 213 0.99 7.04 -21.26
N LEU A 214 0.59 6.91 -19.99
CA LEU A 214 1.42 7.25 -18.84
C LEU A 214 2.43 6.15 -18.49
N ILE A 215 2.35 4.98 -19.13
CA ILE A 215 3.24 3.84 -18.85
C ILE A 215 4.43 3.90 -19.82
N GLN A 216 5.64 3.77 -19.29
CA GLN A 216 6.85 3.72 -20.08
C GLN A 216 6.80 2.53 -21.05
N ARG A 217 7.16 2.81 -22.31
CA ARG A 217 7.17 1.84 -23.41
C ARG A 217 8.14 0.70 -23.17
#